data_AF-A0A0F5FNT7-F1
#
_entry.id   AF-A0A0F5FNT7-F1
#
_cell.length_a   1.000
_cell.length_b   1.000
_cell.length_c   1.000
_cell.angle_alpha   90.00
_cell.angle_beta   90.00
_cell.angle_gamma   90.00
#
_symmetry.space_group_name_H-M   'P 1'
#
loop_
_entity.id
_entity.type
_entity.pdbx_description
1 polymer ?
#
loop_
_entity_poly.entity_id
_entity_poly.type
_entity_poly.pdbx_seq_one_letter_code
_entity_poly.pdbx_strand_id
1 'polypeptide(L)'
;MPMSAAIRHHHYTPETAELSLWFGPEGRRYIYSDVPLAVYEGLRDAPSRGRYFNAVIRNRFACRLADPSALRNRRWQAIRSAS
;
A
#
# COMPACT_ATOMS: atom_id res chain seq x y z
N MET A 1 12.58 7.64 6.61
CA MET A 1 11.41 7.31 5.75
C MET A 1 11.05 8.53 4.91
N PRO A 2 10.81 8.43 3.60
CA PRO A 2 10.68 9.60 2.74
C PRO A 2 9.45 10.44 3.14
N MET A 3 9.65 11.74 3.38
CA MET A 3 8.56 12.67 3.72
C MET A 3 7.68 13.05 2.51
N SER A 4 8.08 12.67 1.29
CA SER A 4 7.43 13.07 0.03
C SER A 4 7.38 11.94 -1.03
N ALA A 5 7.20 10.68 -0.61
CA ALA A 5 6.98 9.61 -1.58
C ALA A 5 5.50 9.58 -2.01
N ALA A 6 5.23 9.83 -3.29
CA ALA A 6 3.89 9.68 -3.84
C ALA A 6 3.48 8.20 -3.84
N ILE A 7 2.32 7.88 -3.27
CA ILE A 7 1.70 6.56 -3.37
C ILE A 7 1.27 6.37 -4.83
N ARG A 8 1.96 5.50 -5.56
CA ARG A 8 1.64 5.22 -6.97
C ARG A 8 0.58 4.14 -7.10
N HIS A 9 0.63 3.15 -6.23
CA HIS A 9 -0.31 2.03 -6.23
C HIS A 9 -0.65 1.63 -4.80
N HIS A 10 -1.85 1.08 -4.61
CA HIS A 10 -2.34 0.57 -3.34
C HIS A 10 -3.23 -0.66 -3.59
N HIS A 11 -3.17 -1.62 -2.66
CA HIS A 11 -3.95 -2.84 -2.70
C HIS A 11 -4.29 -3.24 -1.28
N TYR A 12 -5.55 -3.60 -1.05
CA TYR A 12 -6.04 -3.98 0.27
C TYR A 12 -6.63 -5.39 0.23
N THR A 13 -6.18 -6.23 1.14
CA THR A 13 -6.68 -7.59 1.34
C THR A 13 -7.57 -7.61 2.58
N PRO A 14 -8.92 -7.70 2.43
CA PRO A 14 -9.83 -7.71 3.58
C PRO A 14 -9.68 -8.97 4.44
N GLU A 15 -9.24 -10.09 3.86
CA GLU A 15 -9.08 -11.37 4.56
C GLU A 15 -8.00 -11.32 5.64
N THR A 16 -6.93 -10.56 5.40
CA THR A 16 -5.79 -10.43 6.32
C THR A 16 -5.65 -9.04 6.93
N ALA A 17 -6.56 -8.12 6.62
CA ALA A 17 -6.47 -6.69 6.97
C ALA A 17 -5.12 -6.08 6.57
N GLU A 18 -4.58 -6.50 5.41
CA GLU A 18 -3.29 -6.07 4.92
C GLU A 18 -3.42 -5.02 3.82
N LEU A 19 -2.75 -3.88 4.02
CA LEU A 19 -2.66 -2.80 3.05
C LEU A 19 -1.25 -2.79 2.44
N SER A 20 -1.16 -3.14 1.16
CA SER A 20 0.05 -3.00 0.36
C SER A 20 0.10 -1.64 -0.32
N LEU A 21 1.16 -0.87 -0.09
CA LEU A 21 1.41 0.43 -0.70
C LEU A 21 2.72 0.41 -1.48
N TRP A 22 2.69 0.97 -2.69
CA TRP A 22 3.87 1.13 -3.53
C TRP A 22 4.27 2.61 -3.55
N PHE A 23 5.44 2.89 -2.99
CA PHE A 23 6.01 4.23 -2.90
C PHE A 23 7.04 4.46 -4.01
N GLY A 24 6.93 5.57 -4.73
CA GLY A 24 7.78 5.90 -5.88
C GLY A 24 8.72 7.09 -5.64
N PRO A 25 9.80 7.24 -6.46
CA PRO A 25 10.00 6.65 -7.80
C PRO A 25 10.52 5.19 -7.85
N GLU A 26 11.17 4.69 -6.79
CA GLU A 26 11.80 3.35 -6.78
C GLU A 26 10.81 2.17 -6.77
N GLY A 27 9.52 2.41 -6.52
CA GLY A 27 8.49 1.36 -6.55
C GLY A 27 8.55 0.39 -5.38
N ARG A 28 9.11 0.80 -4.25
CA ARG A 28 9.23 -0.03 -3.04
C ARG A 28 7.85 -0.38 -2.49
N ARG A 29 7.61 -1.67 -2.26
CA ARG A 29 6.36 -2.16 -1.66
C ARG A 29 6.48 -2.17 -0.14
N TYR A 30 5.50 -1.58 0.52
CA TYR A 30 5.34 -1.62 1.97
C TYR A 30 4.02 -2.31 2.28
N ILE A 31 4.05 -3.23 3.24
CA ILE A 31 2.86 -3.94 3.71
C ILE A 31 2.56 -3.44 5.11
N TYR A 32 1.34 -2.99 5.31
CA TYR A 32 0.79 -2.60 6.60
C TYR A 32 -0.19 -3.67 7.03
N SER A 33 0.03 -4.27 8.19
CA SER A 33 -0.87 -5.27 8.78
C SER A 33 -1.78 -4.59 9.82
N ASP A 34 -2.89 -5.25 10.16
CA ASP A 34 -3.90 -4.74 11.10
C ASP A 34 -4.56 -3.43 10.65
N VAL A 35 -4.67 -3.21 9.34
CA VAL A 35 -5.32 -2.01 8.79
C VAL A 35 -6.81 -2.32 8.60
N PRO A 36 -7.72 -1.65 9.31
CA PRO A 36 -9.15 -1.85 9.13
C PRO A 36 -9.61 -1.40 7.75
N LEU A 37 -10.68 -2.02 7.24
CA LEU A 37 -11.31 -1.61 5.97
C LEU A 37 -11.71 -0.13 5.99
N ALA A 38 -12.22 0.39 7.10
CA ALA A 38 -12.57 1.80 7.26
C ALA A 38 -11.38 2.74 6.99
N VAL A 39 -10.16 2.34 7.38
CA VAL A 39 -8.95 3.12 7.13
C VAL A 39 -8.60 3.11 5.65
N TYR A 40 -8.76 1.96 4.99
CA TYR A 40 -8.58 1.83 3.54
C TYR A 40 -9.60 2.66 2.76
N GLU A 41 -10.87 2.64 3.15
CA GLU A 41 -11.92 3.44 2.52
C GLU A 41 -11.64 4.94 2.66
N GLY A 42 -11.21 5.39 3.84
CA GLY A 42 -10.78 6.76 4.05
C GLY A 42 -9.56 7.13 3.20
N LEU A 43 -8.60 6.21 3.00
CA LEU A 43 -7.46 6.42 2.10
C LEU A 43 -7.92 6.53 0.64
N ARG A 44 -8.92 5.74 0.23
CA ARG A 44 -9.49 5.73 -1.13
C ARG A 44 -10.21 7.04 -1.44
N ASP A 45 -11.01 7.52 -0.49
CA ASP A 45 -11.84 8.73 -0.62
C ASP A 45 -11.03 10.03 -0.42
N ALA A 46 -9.93 9.97 0.33
CA ALA A 46 -9.14 11.14 0.65
C ALA A 46 -8.62 11.89 -0.60
N PRO A 47 -8.75 13.24 -0.64
CA PRO A 47 -8.29 14.06 -1.76
C PRO A 47 -6.77 14.02 -1.91
N SER A 48 -6.04 13.71 -0.83
CA SER A 48 -4.60 13.46 -0.86
C SER A 48 -4.26 12.21 -0.04
N ARG A 49 -4.05 11.10 -0.75
CA ARG A 49 -3.66 9.80 -0.18
C ARG A 49 -2.41 9.91 0.70
N GLY A 50 -1.44 10.71 0.28
CA GLY A 50 -0.22 10.95 1.07
C GLY A 50 -0.51 11.67 2.39
N ARG A 51 -1.38 12.70 2.38
CA ARG A 51 -1.76 13.42 3.60
C ARG A 51 -2.55 12.53 4.56
N TYR A 52 -3.51 11.77 4.06
CA TYR A 52 -4.27 10.82 4.88
C TYR A 52 -3.37 9.75 5.46
N PHE A 53 -2.48 9.17 4.65
CA PHE A 53 -1.48 8.21 5.12
C PHE A 53 -0.64 8.80 6.27
N ASN A 54 -0.16 10.04 6.13
CA ASN A 54 0.65 10.68 7.17
C ASN A 54 -0.12 10.98 8.47
N ALA A 55 -1.43 11.24 8.39
CA ALA A 55 -2.25 11.58 9.55
C ALA A 55 -2.82 10.34 10.27
N VAL A 56 -3.24 9.33 9.50
CA VAL A 56 -4.02 8.19 10.01
C VAL A 56 -3.19 6.91 10.06
N ILE A 57 -2.26 6.70 9.13
CA ILE A 57 -1.56 5.42 8.99
C ILE A 57 -0.15 5.47 9.56
N ARG A 58 0.58 6.57 9.36
CA ARG A 58 1.94 6.78 9.84
C ARG A 58 1.96 6.65 11.36
N ASN A 59 2.78 5.70 11.84
CA ASN A 59 2.97 5.40 13.26
C ASN A 59 1.78 4.78 14.00
N ARG A 60 0.69 4.42 13.29
CA ARG A 60 -0.47 3.72 13.89
C ARG A 60 -0.48 2.23 13.59
N PHE A 61 0.07 1.82 12.44
CA PHE A 61 0.04 0.44 11.98
C PHE A 61 1.45 -0.12 11.83
N ALA A 62 1.60 -1.42 12.11
CA ALA A 62 2.83 -2.14 11.87
C ALA A 62 3.11 -2.18 10.37
N CYS A 63 4.27 -1.64 9.97
CA CYS A 63 4.67 -1.60 8.58
C CYS A 63 5.94 -2.40 8.35
N ARG A 64 5.96 -3.18 7.28
CA ARG A 64 7.14 -3.93 6.85
C ARG A 64 7.46 -3.59 5.40
N LEU A 65 8.73 -3.34 5.12
CA LEU A 65 9.22 -3.22 3.74
C LEU A 65 9.18 -4.62 3.11
N ALA A 66 8.31 -4.80 2.11
CA ALA A 66 8.36 -5.94 1.22
C ALA A 66 9.38 -5.63 0.13
N ASP A 67 10.65 -5.83 0.46
CA ASP A 67 11.75 -5.54 -0.46
C ASP A 67 11.61 -6.34 -1.78
N PRO A 68 11.75 -5.68 -2.94
CA PRO A 68 11.57 -6.33 -4.25
C PRO A 68 12.64 -7.36 -4.62
N SER A 69 13.73 -7.51 -3.86
CA SER A 69 14.77 -8.50 -4.18
C SER A 69 14.28 -9.96 -4.10
N ALA A 70 13.21 -10.26 -3.36
CA ALA A 70 12.66 -11.63 -3.28
C ALA A 70 11.47 -11.91 -4.23
N LEU A 71 10.81 -10.89 -4.81
CA LEU A 71 9.50 -11.06 -5.47
C LEU A 71 9.34 -10.38 -6.85
N ARG A 72 10.45 -10.09 -7.54
CA ARG A 72 10.41 -9.51 -8.90
C ARG A 72 9.66 -10.36 -9.96
N ASN A 73 9.28 -11.63 -9.71
CA ASN A 73 9.17 -12.56 -10.85
C ASN A 73 7.91 -13.41 -11.10
N ARG A 74 6.74 -13.32 -10.43
CA ARG A 74 5.67 -14.31 -10.74
C ARG A 74 4.19 -13.93 -10.85
N ARG A 75 3.73 -12.69 -10.63
CA ARG A 75 2.25 -12.52 -10.54
C ARG A 75 1.60 -11.25 -11.09
N TRP A 76 2.34 -10.38 -11.78
CA TRP A 76 1.72 -9.24 -12.49
C TRP A 76 1.19 -9.59 -13.91
N GLN A 77 1.20 -10.87 -14.32
CA GLN A 77 0.61 -11.32 -15.58
C GLN A 77 -0.78 -11.97 -15.46
N ALA A 78 -1.32 -12.21 -14.25
CA ALA A 78 -2.53 -13.04 -14.10
C ALA A 78 -3.85 -12.26 -13.89
N ILE A 79 -3.85 -10.93 -13.81
CA ILE A 79 -5.07 -10.14 -13.52
C ILE A 79 -5.41 -9.13 -14.63
N ARG A 80 -4.82 -9.28 -15.82
CA ARG A 80 -5.27 -8.60 -17.06
C ARG A 80 -6.06 -9.53 -17.99
N SER A 81 -6.48 -10.69 -17.50
CA SER A 81 -7.27 -11.68 -18.24
C SER A 81 -8.62 -11.88 -17.57
N ALA A 82 -9.46 -10.84 -17.58
CA ALA A 82 -10.91 -10.98 -17.43
C ALA A 82 -11.56 -9.68 -17.90
N SER A 83 -11.65 -9.54 -19.23
CA SER A 83 -12.86 -9.19 -19.99
C SER A 83 -12.51 -8.96 -21.46
#